data_AF-A0A1H9RTZ7-F1
#
_entry.id   AF-A0A1H9RTZ7-F1
#
_cell.length_a   1.000
_cell.length_b   1.000
_cell.length_c   1.000
_cell.angle_alpha   90.00
_cell.angle_beta   90.00
_cell.angle_gamma   90.00
#
_symmetry.space_group_name_H-M   'P 1'
#
loop_
_entity.id
_entity.type
_entity.pdbx_description
1 polymer ?
#
loop_
_entity_poly.entity_id
_entity_poly.type
_entity_poly.pdbx_seq_one_letter_code
_entity_poly.pdbx_strand_id
1 'polypeptide(L)' 'MGFKNSLKVQMEAKRKLMIYSANKHGFTSSETIRYSQELDHLMNLYRKFETTAEEKTTSVK' A
#
# COMPACT_ATOMS: atom_id res chain seq x y z
N MET A 1 -12.97 15.07 5.97
CA MET A 1 -12.68 13.77 6.63
C MET A 1 -12.79 12.68 5.57
N GLY A 2 -11.77 12.00 5.08
CA GLY A 2 -10.34 11.97 5.31
C GLY A 2 -9.84 10.76 4.52
N PHE A 3 -9.92 10.81 3.18
CA PHE A 3 -9.64 9.68 2.28
C PHE A 3 -8.27 9.03 2.57
N LYS A 4 -7.29 9.85 2.99
CA LYS A 4 -5.98 9.42 3.49
C LYS A 4 -6.05 8.46 4.69
N ASN A 5 -6.95 8.70 5.64
CA ASN A 5 -7.13 7.82 6.80
C ASN A 5 -7.72 6.48 6.39
N SER A 6 -8.66 6.47 5.44
CA SER A 6 -9.23 5.22 4.91
C SER A 6 -8.17 4.36 4.21
N LEU A 7 -7.32 4.97 3.37
CA LEU A 7 -6.19 4.25 2.76
C LEU A 7 -5.23 3.71 3.81
N LYS A 8 -4.88 4.52 4.82
CA LYS A 8 -3.98 4.09 5.89
C LYS A 8 -4.52 2.89 6.68
N VAL A 9 -5.82 2.89 7.01
CA VAL A 9 -6.49 1.76 7.67
C VAL A 9 -6.47 0.51 6.78
N GLN A 10 -6.73 0.65 5.49
CA GLN A 10 -6.69 -0.47 4.54
C GLN A 10 -5.27 -1.04 4.38
N MET A 11 -4.24 -0.19 4.33
CA MET A 11 -2.84 -0.61 4.29
C MET A 11 -2.43 -1.35 5.56
N GLU A 12 -2.82 -0.86 6.75
CA GLU A 12 -2.55 -1.55 8.01
C GLU A 12 -3.26 -2.91 8.10
N ALA A 13 -4.50 -3.00 7.64
CA ALA A 13 -5.24 -4.26 7.59
C ALA A 13 -4.55 -5.28 6.66
N LYS A 14 -4.16 -4.85 5.45
CA LYS A 14 -3.38 -5.66 4.50
C LYS A 14 -2.03 -6.09 5.07
N ARG A 15 -1.33 -5.20 5.77
CA ARG A 15 -0.05 -5.52 6.44
C ARG A 15 -0.23 -6.59 7.51
N LYS A 16 -1.29 -6.51 8.32
CA LYS A 16 -1.61 -7.55 9.33
C LYS A 16 -1.91 -8.90 8.67
N LEU A 17 -2.67 -8.92 7.56
CA LEU A 17 -2.95 -10.13 6.81
C LEU A 17 -1.69 -10.74 6.19
N MET A 18 -0.80 -9.92 5.63
CA MET A 18 0.50 -10.36 5.11
C MET A 18 1.35 -10.99 6.21
N ILE A 19 1.48 -10.34 7.37
CA ILE A 19 2.23 -10.87 8.52
C ILE A 19 1.58 -12.16 9.03
N TYR A 20 0.25 -12.24 9.09
CA TYR A 20 -0.45 -13.44 9.51
C TYR A 20 -0.18 -14.61 8.55
N SER A 21 -0.30 -14.39 7.24
CA SER A 21 0.00 -15.42 6.24
C SER A 21 1.49 -15.79 6.24
N ALA A 22 2.39 -14.83 6.47
CA ALA A 22 3.82 -15.11 6.58
C ALA A 22 4.14 -16.00 7.78
N ASN A 23 3.49 -15.76 8.92
CA ASN A 23 3.64 -16.61 10.12
C ASN A 23 2.99 -17.97 9.95
N LYS A 24 1.89 -18.07 9.18
CA LYS A 24 1.12 -19.30 9.01
C LYS A 24 1.65 -20.21 7.90
N HIS A 25 2.02 -19.63 6.76
CA HIS A 25 2.40 -20.33 5.53
C HIS A 25 3.86 -20.08 5.12
N GLY A 26 4.56 -19.14 5.78
CA GLY A 26 5.93 -18.75 5.45
C GLY A 26 6.00 -17.56 4.49
N PHE A 27 7.08 -16.79 4.59
CA PHE A 27 7.32 -15.59 3.76
C PHE A 27 7.44 -15.88 2.27
N THR A 28 7.76 -17.12 1.89
CA THR A 28 7.89 -17.59 0.51
C THR A 28 6.60 -18.22 -0.03
N SER A 29 5.55 -18.31 0.77
CA SER A 29 4.26 -18.80 0.29
C SER A 29 3.69 -17.85 -0.76
N SER A 30 3.10 -18.43 -1.81
CA SER A 30 2.46 -17.64 -2.86
C SER A 30 1.39 -16.68 -2.33
N GLU A 31 0.75 -17.04 -1.21
CA GLU A 31 -0.25 -16.21 -0.55
C GLU A 31 0.39 -14.97 0.12
N THR A 32 1.50 -15.16 0.85
CA THR A 32 2.24 -14.04 1.46
C THR A 32 2.87 -13.12 0.42
N ILE A 33 3.42 -13.69 -0.65
CA ILE A 33 3.97 -12.92 -1.78
C ILE A 33 2.86 -12.08 -2.44
N ARG A 34 1.69 -12.67 -2.66
CA ARG A 34 0.53 -11.95 -3.21
C ARG A 34 0.07 -10.81 -2.30
N TYR A 35 0.01 -11.04 -0.98
CA TYR A 35 -0.33 -9.98 -0.03
C TYR A 35 0.72 -8.87 0.03
N SER A 36 2.02 -9.20 -0.11
CA SER A 36 3.09 -8.21 -0.22
C SER A 36 2.96 -7.35 -1.47
N GLN A 37 2.65 -7.94 -2.61
CA GLN A 37 2.47 -7.22 -3.88
C GLN A 37 1.24 -6.31 -3.85
N GLU A 38 0.12 -6.77 -3.29
CA GLU A 38 -1.08 -5.94 -3.12
C GLU A 38 -0.84 -4.78 -2.15
N LEU A 39 -0.09 -5.01 -1.07
CA LEU A 39 0.27 -3.96 -0.12
C LEU A 39 1.18 -2.91 -0.78
N ASP A 40 2.19 -3.33 -1.53
CA ASP A 40 3.08 -2.43 -2.27
C ASP A 40 2.30 -1.62 -3.32
N HIS A 41 1.35 -2.23 -4.02
CA HIS A 41 0.50 -1.52 -4.97
C HIS A 41 -0.33 -0.43 -4.28
N LEU A 42 -0.95 -0.74 -3.14
CA LEU A 42 -1.70 0.21 -2.32
C LEU A 42 -0.81 1.36 -1.80
N MET A 43 0.41 1.05 -1.34
CA MET A 43 1.40 2.05 -0.91
C MET A 43 1.82 2.94 -2.07
N ASN A 44 2.04 2.37 -3.26
CA ASN A 44 2.38 3.13 -4.46
C ASN A 44 1.23 4.03 -4.92
N LEU A 45 -0.02 3.56 -4.83
CA LEU A 45 -1.19 4.39 -5.10
C LEU A 45 -1.27 5.53 -4.10
N TYR A 46 -1.14 5.25 -2.80
CA TYR A 46 -1.13 6.27 -1.76
C TYR A 46 -0.04 7.32 -2.02
N ARG A 47 1.20 6.87 -2.27
CA ARG A 47 2.32 7.75 -2.59
C ARG A 47 2.05 8.59 -3.83
N LYS A 48 1.48 8.00 -4.90
CA LYS A 48 1.07 8.73 -6.11
C LYS A 48 -0.01 9.77 -5.80
N PHE A 49 -1.00 9.46 -4.96
CA PHE A 49 -2.00 10.43 -4.53
C PHE A 49 -1.41 11.54 -3.66
N GLU A 50 -0.36 11.26 -2.89
CA GLU A 50 0.37 12.28 -2.14
C GLU A 50 1.24 13.16 -3.04
N THR A 51 1.94 12.58 -4.03
CA THR A 51 2.80 13.34 -4.96
C THR A 51 2.04 14.05 -6.07
N THR A 52 0.90 13.53 -6.53
CA THR A 52 0.04 14.22 -7.53
C THR A 52 -0.65 15.48 -6.98
N ALA A 53 -0.60 15.71 -5.66
CA ALA A 53 -0.95 16.99 -5.08
C ALA A 53 0.12 18.08 -5.33
N GLU A 54 1.37 17.70 -5.65
CA GLU A 54 2.48 18.63 -5.93
C GLU A 54 2.81 18.73 -7.43
N GLU A 55 2.46 17.75 -8.26
CA GLU A 55 2.79 17.77 -9.72
C GLU A 55 1.82 18.59 -10.60
N LYS A 56 0.82 19.29 -10.03
CA LYS A 56 0.12 20.37 -10.77
C LYS A 56 0.82 21.73 -10.69
N THR A 57 1.91 21.87 -9.93
CA THR A 57 2.67 23.15 -9.81
C THR A 57 4.02 23.18 -10.50
N THR A 58 4.40 22.17 -11.28
CA THR A 58 5.65 22.25 -12.07
C THR A 58 5.43 21.75 -13.49
N SER A 59 4.54 22.46 -14.18
CA SER A 59 4.86 22.86 -15.55
C SER A 59 6.17 23.67 -15.53
N VAL A 60 6.96 23.52 -16.59
CA VAL A 60 8.21 24.25 -16.91
C VAL A 60 9.51 23.59 -16.40
N LYS A 61 10.04 22.64 -17.17
CA LYS A 61 11.17 22.90 -18.09
C LYS A 61 11.37 21.77 -19.08
#